data_AF-W1XK91-F1
#
_entry.id   AF-W1XK91-F1
#
_cell.length_a   1.000
_cell.length_b   1.000
_cell.length_c   1.000
_cell.angle_alpha   90.00
_cell.angle_beta   90.00
_cell.angle_gamma   90.00
#
_symmetry.space_group_name_H-M   'P 1'
#
loop_
_entity.id
_entity.type
_entity.pdbx_description
1 polymer ?
#
loop_
_entity_poly.entity_id
_entity_poly.type
_entity_poly.pdbx_seq_one_letter_code
_entity_poly.pdbx_strand_id
1 'polypeptide(L)'
;THGIGDFRQTALSVKDFKGNTACKLQYVSHEIYKGKSKLQSLPATFGEENECTSLEITCIDKDLNLKVVLMYTVFEDLDAITRSVKIINEGKEKIYLTK
;
A
#
# COMPACT_ATOMS: atom_id res chain seq x y z
N THR A 1 5.52 -5.83 8.43
CA THR A 1 5.49 -6.89 7.39
C THR A 1 6.09 -8.16 7.97
N HIS A 2 5.96 -9.31 7.30
CA HIS A 2 6.42 -10.60 7.82
C HIS A 2 7.93 -10.82 7.65
N GLY A 3 8.53 -11.64 8.52
CA GLY A 3 9.91 -12.12 8.39
C GLY A 3 11.02 -11.12 8.69
N ILE A 4 10.73 -10.04 9.43
CA ILE A 4 11.70 -8.97 9.76
C ILE A 4 11.89 -8.72 11.26
N GLY A 5 11.56 -9.71 12.11
CA GLY A 5 11.77 -9.66 13.56
C GLY A 5 10.58 -9.21 14.40
N ASP A 6 9.47 -8.78 13.80
CA ASP A 6 8.19 -8.58 14.51
C ASP A 6 7.38 -9.89 14.53
N PHE A 7 7.05 -10.38 15.73
CA PHE A 7 6.32 -11.63 15.97
C PHE A 7 4.80 -11.45 16.10
N ARG A 8 4.29 -10.22 16.03
CA ARG A 8 2.84 -9.95 16.03
C ARG A 8 2.20 -10.29 14.68
N GLN A 9 0.87 -10.25 14.62
CA GLN A 9 0.16 -10.42 13.35
C GLN A 9 0.54 -9.31 12.36
N THR A 10 0.87 -9.71 11.14
CA THR A 10 1.33 -8.81 10.08
C THR A 10 0.15 -8.29 9.26
N ALA A 11 0.28 -7.09 8.68
CA ALA A 11 -0.72 -6.51 7.78
C ALA A 11 -0.48 -6.87 6.29
N LEU A 12 0.72 -7.33 5.94
CA LEU A 12 1.11 -7.77 4.61
C LEU A 12 2.07 -8.95 4.76
N SER A 13 1.80 -10.02 4.01
CA SER A 13 2.69 -11.16 3.88
C SER A 13 2.78 -11.59 2.42
N VAL A 14 3.99 -11.95 2.01
CA VAL A 14 4.29 -12.39 0.65
C VAL A 14 5.09 -13.68 0.68
N LYS A 15 5.12 -14.37 -0.46
CA LYS A 15 6.02 -15.49 -0.71
C LYS A 15 6.66 -15.29 -2.08
N ASP A 16 7.98 -15.30 -2.15
CA ASP A 16 8.70 -15.23 -3.42
C ASP A 16 8.70 -16.58 -4.15
N PHE A 17 9.22 -16.60 -5.37
CA PHE A 17 9.32 -17.82 -6.19
C PHE A 17 10.22 -18.92 -5.59
N LYS A 18 11.14 -18.57 -4.68
CA LYS A 18 12.02 -19.51 -3.96
C LYS A 18 11.42 -20.00 -2.65
N GLY A 19 10.27 -19.43 -2.25
CA GLY A 19 9.56 -19.75 -1.02
C GLY A 19 9.94 -18.92 0.20
N ASN A 20 10.77 -17.89 0.05
CA ASN A 20 11.09 -16.95 1.12
C ASN A 20 9.88 -16.05 1.43
N THR A 21 9.77 -15.60 2.68
CA THR A 21 8.61 -14.82 3.16
C THR A 21 8.98 -13.48 3.78
N ALA A 22 10.28 -13.14 3.82
CA ALA A 22 10.73 -11.86 4.34
C ALA A 22 10.27 -10.74 3.40
N CYS A 23 9.68 -9.69 3.98
CA CYS A 23 9.36 -8.47 3.25
C CYS A 23 9.76 -7.26 4.09
N LYS A 24 10.69 -6.46 3.57
CA LYS A 24 11.24 -5.27 4.21
C LYS A 24 10.90 -4.04 3.38
N LEU A 25 9.76 -3.44 3.68
CA LEU A 25 9.35 -2.18 3.08
C LEU A 25 10.20 -1.03 3.62
N GLN A 26 10.78 -0.25 2.71
CA GLN A 26 11.51 0.98 3.00
C GLN A 26 10.80 2.14 2.32
N TYR A 27 10.66 3.25 3.02
CA TYR A 27 10.09 4.49 2.46
C TYR A 27 10.89 4.96 1.24
N VAL A 28 10.18 5.45 0.23
CA VAL A 28 10.74 6.05 -0.99
C VAL A 28 10.31 7.50 -1.12
N SER A 29 9.00 7.74 -1.15
CA SER A 29 8.42 9.07 -1.36
C SER A 29 7.00 9.15 -0.82
N HIS A 30 6.44 10.36 -0.80
CA HIS A 30 5.02 10.57 -0.60
C HIS A 30 4.51 11.68 -1.51
N GLU A 31 3.19 11.68 -1.72
CA GLU A 31 2.46 12.70 -2.43
C GLU A 31 1.19 13.04 -1.64
N ILE A 32 0.87 14.33 -1.56
CA ILE A 32 -0.36 14.84 -0.97
C ILE A 32 -1.11 15.59 -2.06
N TYR A 33 -2.37 15.24 -2.27
CA TYR A 33 -3.21 15.87 -3.29
C TYR A 33 -4.65 16.02 -2.79
N LYS A 34 -5.37 16.96 -3.41
CA LYS A 34 -6.78 17.20 -3.14
C LYS A 34 -7.65 16.15 -3.85
N GLY A 35 -8.75 15.77 -3.23
CA GLY A 35 -9.66 14.76 -3.77
C GLY A 35 -9.17 13.34 -3.54
N LYS A 36 -9.87 12.39 -4.18
CA LYS A 36 -9.59 10.96 -4.04
C LYS A 36 -9.52 10.24 -5.39
N SER A 37 -8.38 9.60 -5.65
CA SER A 37 -8.20 8.74 -6.83
C SER A 37 -9.12 7.51 -6.79
N LYS A 38 -9.69 7.15 -7.96
CA LYS A 38 -10.53 5.95 -8.10
C LYS A 38 -9.70 4.67 -8.02
N LEU A 39 -10.22 3.67 -7.31
CA LEU A 39 -9.68 2.31 -7.37
C LEU A 39 -10.31 1.57 -8.55
N GLN A 40 -9.53 1.31 -9.59
CA GLN A 40 -10.02 0.62 -10.78
C GLN A 40 -10.60 -0.74 -10.40
N SER A 41 -11.79 -1.05 -10.93
CA SER A 41 -12.50 -2.34 -10.77
C SER A 41 -12.95 -2.73 -9.36
N LEU A 42 -12.87 -1.81 -8.38
CA LEU A 42 -13.32 -2.05 -7.00
C LEU A 42 -14.30 -0.95 -6.55
N PRO A 43 -15.32 -1.28 -5.74
CA PRO A 43 -16.08 -0.26 -5.05
C PRO A 43 -15.16 0.49 -4.08
N ALA A 44 -15.24 1.82 -4.10
CA ALA A 44 -14.44 2.70 -3.25
C ALA A 44 -15.24 3.96 -2.90
N THR A 45 -14.88 4.61 -1.80
CA THR A 45 -15.34 5.97 -1.54
C THR A 45 -14.77 6.91 -2.60
N PHE A 46 -15.47 8.02 -2.83
CA PHE A 46 -15.13 9.06 -3.79
C PHE A 46 -15.17 10.41 -3.06
N GLY A 47 -14.43 11.38 -3.59
CA GLY A 47 -14.45 12.75 -3.10
C GLY A 47 -13.70 13.67 -4.05
N GLU A 48 -14.30 14.82 -4.33
CA GLU A 48 -13.73 15.87 -5.18
C GLU A 48 -12.66 16.68 -4.41
N GLU A 49 -11.96 17.58 -5.11
CA GLU A 49 -10.84 18.35 -4.55
C GLU A 49 -11.19 19.21 -3.33
N ASN A 50 -12.45 19.58 -3.18
CA ASN A 50 -12.95 20.37 -2.06
C ASN A 50 -13.56 19.53 -0.93
N GLU A 51 -13.64 18.21 -1.08
CA GLU A 51 -14.35 17.32 -0.15
C GLU A 51 -13.40 16.44 0.68
N CYS A 52 -12.17 16.22 0.20
CA CYS A 52 -11.20 15.38 0.88
C CYS A 52 -9.75 15.68 0.47
N THR A 53 -8.82 15.23 1.31
CA THR A 53 -7.38 15.27 1.03
C THR A 53 -6.80 13.86 1.08
N SER A 54 -6.00 13.49 0.07
CA SER A 54 -5.34 12.18 -0.01
C SER A 54 -3.83 12.28 0.18
N LEU A 55 -3.28 11.26 0.83
CA LEU A 55 -1.85 11.01 1.03
C LEU A 55 -1.52 9.62 0.48
N GLU A 56 -0.55 9.57 -0.43
CA GLU A 56 0.04 8.33 -0.91
C GLU A 56 1.49 8.23 -0.43
N ILE A 57 1.83 7.13 0.23
CA ILE A 57 3.20 6.83 0.67
C ILE A 57 3.70 5.65 -0.16
N THR A 58 4.77 5.88 -0.91
CA THR A 58 5.43 4.83 -1.69
C THR A 58 6.56 4.20 -0.88
N CYS A 59 6.50 2.88 -0.76
CA CYS A 59 7.53 2.05 -0.16
C CYS A 59 8.03 1.01 -1.17
N ILE A 60 9.26 0.53 -0.99
CA ILE A 60 9.85 -0.53 -1.80
C ILE A 60 10.46 -1.61 -0.90
N ASP A 61 10.26 -2.87 -1.27
CA ASP A 61 11.16 -3.94 -0.90
C ASP A 61 12.20 -4.09 -2.03
N LYS A 62 13.46 -3.75 -1.73
CA LYS A 62 14.53 -3.73 -2.74
C LYS A 62 14.97 -5.13 -3.18
N ASP A 63 14.88 -6.11 -2.28
CA ASP A 63 15.30 -7.48 -2.56
C ASP A 63 14.28 -8.17 -3.48
N LEU A 64 12.99 -7.87 -3.26
CA LEU A 64 11.90 -8.40 -4.07
C LEU A 64 11.54 -7.56 -5.30
N ASN A 65 12.02 -6.31 -5.38
CA ASN A 65 11.48 -5.29 -6.29
C ASN A 65 9.95 -5.18 -6.19
N LEU A 66 9.44 -5.13 -4.96
CA LEU A 66 8.01 -5.04 -4.66
C LEU A 66 7.66 -3.64 -4.18
N LYS A 67 6.97 -2.87 -5.02
CA LYS A 67 6.49 -1.54 -4.67
C LYS A 67 5.14 -1.62 -3.96
N VAL A 68 5.00 -0.91 -2.86
CA VAL A 68 3.78 -0.83 -2.06
C VAL A 68 3.41 0.63 -1.88
N VAL A 69 2.23 1.02 -2.33
CA VAL A 69 1.67 2.36 -2.15
C VAL A 69 0.58 2.27 -1.09
N LEU A 70 0.80 2.94 0.05
CA LEU A 70 -0.18 3.09 1.11
C LEU A 70 -0.99 4.36 0.84
N MET A 71 -2.29 4.22 0.66
CA MET A 71 -3.19 5.34 0.36
C MET A 71 -4.04 5.66 1.60
N TYR A 72 -4.06 6.92 1.98
CA TYR A 72 -4.88 7.47 3.05
C TYR A 72 -5.71 8.62 2.47
N THR A 73 -7.02 8.65 2.73
CA THR A 73 -7.85 9.81 2.38
C THR A 73 -8.60 10.27 3.61
N VAL A 74 -8.45 11.54 3.97
CA VAL A 74 -9.20 12.22 5.03
C VAL A 74 -10.40 12.90 4.39
N PHE A 75 -11.58 12.64 4.93
CA PHE A 75 -12.83 13.37 4.65
C PHE A 75 -13.09 14.27 5.84
N GLU A 76 -12.65 15.52 5.77
CA GLU A 76 -12.55 16.44 6.89
C GLU A 76 -13.91 16.73 7.54
N ASP A 77 -14.95 16.93 6.73
CA ASP A 77 -16.30 17.24 7.22
C ASP A 77 -17.05 16.03 7.79
N LEU A 78 -16.53 14.81 7.59
CA LEU A 78 -17.16 13.56 8.01
C LEU A 78 -16.41 12.89 9.17
N ASP A 79 -15.33 13.49 9.68
CA ASP A 79 -14.44 12.91 10.67
C ASP A 79 -13.99 11.47 10.31
N ALA A 80 -13.74 11.22 9.02
CA ALA A 80 -13.46 9.88 8.50
C ALA A 80 -12.12 9.80 7.78
N ILE A 81 -11.39 8.69 8.00
CA ILE A 81 -10.16 8.35 7.25
C ILE A 81 -10.33 6.99 6.59
N THR A 82 -10.16 6.96 5.27
CA THR A 82 -10.15 5.72 4.49
C THR A 82 -8.72 5.28 4.20
N ARG A 83 -8.51 3.97 4.07
CA ARG A 83 -7.20 3.37 3.83
C ARG A 83 -7.29 2.30 2.76
N SER A 84 -6.32 2.27 1.86
CA SER A 84 -6.14 1.18 0.88
C SER A 84 -4.66 0.98 0.59
N VAL A 85 -4.33 -0.14 -0.06
CA VAL A 85 -2.97 -0.48 -0.43
C VAL A 85 -2.96 -0.93 -1.89
N LYS A 86 -1.98 -0.45 -2.65
CA LYS A 86 -1.68 -0.91 -4.01
C LYS A 86 -0.32 -1.59 -4.00
N ILE A 87 -0.27 -2.83 -4.45
CA ILE A 87 0.95 -3.63 -4.50
C ILE A 87 1.31 -3.86 -5.97
N ILE A 88 2.55 -3.54 -6.33
CA ILE A 88 3.05 -3.58 -7.71
C ILE A 88 4.33 -4.40 -7.69
N ASN A 89 4.32 -5.56 -8.36
CA ASN A 89 5.52 -6.33 -8.58
C ASN A 89 6.30 -5.69 -9.74
N GLU A 90 7.43 -5.05 -9.43
CA GLU A 90 8.36 -4.48 -10.42
C GLU A 90 9.52 -5.44 -10.75
N GLY A 91 9.52 -6.62 -10.11
CA GLY A 91 10.44 -7.71 -10.38
C GLY A 91 10.05 -8.56 -11.60
N LYS A 92 10.96 -9.45 -11.99
CA LYS A 92 10.75 -10.41 -13.08
C LYS A 92 10.07 -11.70 -12.61
N GLU A 93 10.29 -12.04 -11.34
CA GLU A 93 9.84 -13.29 -10.76
C GLU A 93 8.46 -13.14 -10.13
N LYS A 94 7.75 -14.26 -10.00
CA LYS A 94 6.43 -14.27 -9.37
C LYS A 94 6.55 -13.99 -7.88
N ILE A 95 5.62 -13.19 -7.37
CA ILE A 95 5.39 -12.94 -5.96
C ILE A 95 3.93 -13.30 -5.66
N TYR A 96 3.73 -14.05 -4.59
CA TYR A 96 2.41 -14.46 -4.12
C TYR A 96 2.05 -13.64 -2.88
N LEU A 97 0.90 -12.99 -2.89
CA LEU A 97 0.33 -12.40 -1.69
C LEU A 97 -0.26 -13.53 -0.85
N THR A 98 0.15 -13.64 0.40
CA THR A 98 -0.33 -14.65 1.35
C THR A 98 -1.12 -14.03 2.51
N LYS A 99 -1.10 -12.70 2.62
CA LYS A 99 -1.99 -11.87 3.43
C LYS A 99 -1.96 -10.43 2.95
#